data_AF-A0A9W4N4H4-F1
#
_entry.id   AF-A0A9W4N4H4-F1
#
_cell.length_a   1.000
_cell.length_b   1.000
_cell.length_c   1.000
_cell.angle_alpha   90.00
_cell.angle_beta   90.00
_cell.angle_gamma   90.00
#
_symmetry.space_group_name_H-M   'P 1'
#
loop_
_entity.id
_entity.type
_entity.pdbx_description
1 polymer ?
#
loop_
_entity_poly.entity_id
_entity_poly.type
_entity_poly.pdbx_seq_one_letter_code
_entity_poly.pdbx_strand_id
1 'polypeptide(L)'
;MHFKWGALALAASHVFAATQITDDEMNALLDAGGVDLADRYAPMWFFGQSQNQPPCYPTWAFGGSPETADVYDDSHKTRAAAQCNYPNVGCGCRNPGVGIGNPGPAFPIYYTYQRCNDAEVRVVYNVFYEKDGAKFGAINTGHDYDWERVVIIHSRDDNNMWAPSRALLSAHSGYSNLAWGDIQNTLTTDEVNAGKAKDPNGVRNNDHPKVYVSWSKHANFDTRNTGWNDPASQSLENAFRSQDWWHFVAPQNYVGFGRDGVWAVLTRVRSELMRALMLERPLDLPIGEMQAATPLLCILAFATLPSQLFWNFCQAHTARIGRSMQHRGPRR
;
A
#
# COMPACT_ATOMS: atom_id res chain seq x y z
N MET A 1 20.95 55.88 -26.15
CA MET A 1 20.82 54.90 -25.06
C MET A 1 19.34 54.60 -24.88
N HIS A 2 18.86 53.45 -25.36
CA HIS A 2 17.47 53.02 -25.19
C HIS A 2 17.43 51.75 -24.36
N PHE A 3 17.03 51.87 -23.09
CA PHE A 3 16.72 50.73 -22.23
C PHE A 3 15.32 50.24 -22.54
N LYS A 4 15.21 49.04 -23.13
CA LYS A 4 13.95 48.30 -23.21
C LYS A 4 13.75 47.56 -21.89
N TRP A 5 12.74 47.97 -21.14
CA TRP A 5 12.24 47.24 -19.98
C TRP A 5 11.49 46.00 -20.48
N GLY A 6 12.04 44.82 -20.21
CA GLY A 6 11.33 43.55 -20.38
C GLY A 6 10.43 43.31 -19.17
N ALA A 7 9.12 43.25 -19.40
CA ALA A 7 8.18 42.81 -18.38
C ALA A 7 8.32 41.28 -18.21
N LEU A 8 8.78 40.84 -17.04
CA LEU A 8 8.63 39.45 -16.62
C LEU A 8 7.15 39.21 -16.29
N ALA A 9 6.47 38.41 -17.09
CA ALA A 9 5.16 37.88 -16.74
C ALA A 9 5.35 36.77 -15.69
N LEU A 10 5.02 37.06 -14.44
CA LEU A 10 4.84 36.06 -13.39
C LEU A 10 3.55 35.29 -13.70
N ALA A 11 3.68 34.07 -14.22
CA ALA A 11 2.55 33.15 -14.28
C ALA A 11 2.14 32.79 -12.86
N ALA A 12 0.95 33.22 -12.43
CA ALA A 12 0.37 32.82 -11.18
C ALA A 12 0.07 31.32 -11.23
N SER A 13 0.78 30.52 -10.43
CA SER A 13 0.42 29.13 -10.18
C SER A 13 -0.90 29.14 -9.41
N HIS A 14 -2.00 28.75 -10.05
CA HIS A 14 -3.25 28.48 -9.36
C HIS A 14 -3.01 27.29 -8.42
N VAL A 15 -2.89 27.57 -7.12
CA VAL A 15 -2.91 26.54 -6.08
C VAL A 15 -4.37 26.14 -5.93
N PHE A 16 -4.74 24.98 -6.48
CA PHE A 16 -6.02 24.37 -6.17
C PHE A 16 -5.89 23.66 -4.82
N ALA A 17 -6.88 23.86 -3.95
CA ALA A 17 -6.99 23.10 -2.72
C ALA A 17 -7.68 21.77 -3.03
N ALA A 18 -7.46 20.77 -2.18
CA ALA A 18 -8.05 19.47 -2.33
C ALA A 18 -9.56 19.63 -2.32
N THR A 19 -10.23 18.95 -3.23
CA THR A 19 -11.67 19.01 -3.36
C THR A 19 -12.29 18.66 -2.02
N GLN A 20 -13.13 19.54 -1.49
CA GLN A 20 -13.83 19.30 -0.23
C GLN A 20 -15.19 18.66 -0.46
N ILE A 21 -15.66 17.86 0.50
CA ILE A 21 -16.94 17.15 0.42
C ILE A 21 -17.76 17.40 1.68
N THR A 22 -19.09 17.38 1.57
CA THR A 22 -19.97 17.63 2.72
C THR A 22 -20.07 16.41 3.65
N ASP A 23 -20.64 16.59 4.85
CA ASP A 23 -21.00 15.48 5.74
C ASP A 23 -21.89 14.43 5.04
N ASP A 24 -22.92 14.88 4.31
CA ASP A 24 -23.84 14.00 3.60
C ASP A 24 -23.13 13.18 2.52
N GLU A 25 -22.22 13.82 1.77
CA GLU A 25 -21.43 13.14 0.75
C GLU A 25 -20.44 12.15 1.38
N MET A 26 -19.72 12.54 2.43
CA MET A 26 -18.84 11.63 3.16
C MET A 26 -19.62 10.40 3.66
N ASN A 27 -20.77 10.59 4.30
CA ASN A 27 -21.61 9.49 4.76
C ASN A 27 -22.04 8.58 3.60
N ALA A 28 -22.52 9.15 2.49
CA ALA A 28 -22.94 8.40 1.33
C ALA A 28 -21.80 7.53 0.74
N LEU A 29 -20.59 8.08 0.63
CA LEU A 29 -19.43 7.34 0.14
C LEU A 29 -19.06 6.17 1.07
N LEU A 30 -19.09 6.39 2.39
CA LEU A 30 -18.79 5.35 3.37
C LEU A 30 -19.86 4.25 3.36
N ASP A 31 -21.13 4.60 3.19
CA ASP A 31 -22.23 3.63 3.11
C ASP A 31 -22.21 2.85 1.78
N ALA A 32 -21.69 3.45 0.71
CA ALA A 32 -21.47 2.80 -0.59
C ALA A 32 -20.22 1.88 -0.63
N GLY A 33 -19.58 1.62 0.52
CA GLY A 33 -18.41 0.75 0.58
C GLY A 33 -17.07 1.47 0.44
N GLY A 34 -17.05 2.81 0.41
CA GLY A 34 -15.83 3.62 0.51
C GLY A 34 -14.90 3.61 -0.70
N VAL A 35 -15.18 2.83 -1.75
CA VAL A 35 -14.33 2.77 -2.95
C VAL A 35 -14.23 4.13 -3.65
N ASP A 36 -15.34 4.86 -3.76
CA ASP A 36 -15.37 6.17 -4.43
C ASP A 36 -14.63 7.23 -3.61
N LEU A 37 -14.67 7.15 -2.27
CA LEU A 37 -13.82 7.99 -1.42
C LEU A 37 -12.34 7.65 -1.62
N ALA A 38 -12.03 6.36 -1.74
CA ALA A 38 -10.67 5.88 -1.92
C ALA A 38 -10.09 6.31 -3.29
N ASP A 39 -10.87 6.25 -4.36
CA ASP A 39 -10.46 6.71 -5.69
C ASP A 39 -10.25 8.24 -5.74
N ARG A 40 -11.15 9.00 -5.12
CA ARG A 40 -11.16 10.46 -5.16
C ARG A 40 -9.88 11.13 -4.68
N TYR A 41 -9.20 10.55 -3.70
CA TYR A 41 -7.93 11.06 -3.18
C TYR A 41 -6.78 10.08 -3.37
N ALA A 42 -6.92 9.15 -4.32
CA ALA A 42 -5.99 8.05 -4.52
C ALA A 42 -4.56 8.52 -4.82
N PRO A 43 -3.53 7.81 -4.34
CA PRO A 43 -2.15 8.04 -4.76
C PRO A 43 -1.92 7.77 -6.25
N MET A 44 -1.09 8.61 -6.87
CA MET A 44 -0.39 8.28 -8.12
C MET A 44 0.92 7.57 -7.76
N TRP A 45 1.06 6.31 -8.14
CA TRP A 45 2.21 5.48 -7.79
C TRP A 45 3.33 5.62 -8.81
N PHE A 46 4.56 5.80 -8.34
CA PHE A 46 5.76 5.91 -9.16
C PHE A 46 6.78 4.84 -8.77
N PHE A 47 7.37 4.23 -9.80
CA PHE A 47 8.37 3.19 -9.66
C PHE A 47 9.59 3.53 -10.50
N GLY A 48 10.75 3.06 -10.05
CA GLY A 48 12.02 3.37 -10.67
C GLY A 48 12.93 2.17 -10.78
N GLN A 49 13.79 2.17 -11.80
CA GLN A 49 14.92 1.26 -11.85
C GLN A 49 16.22 1.99 -11.52
N SER A 50 17.16 1.27 -10.94
CA SER A 50 18.53 1.75 -10.79
C SER A 50 19.50 0.69 -11.26
N GLN A 51 20.70 1.10 -11.68
CA GLN A 51 21.76 0.18 -12.14
C GLN A 51 21.29 -0.82 -13.22
N ASN A 52 20.35 -0.40 -14.07
CA ASN A 52 19.73 -1.23 -15.12
C ASN A 52 19.01 -2.48 -14.59
N GLN A 53 18.49 -2.43 -13.37
CA GLN A 53 17.72 -3.51 -12.77
C GLN A 53 16.34 -2.97 -12.36
N PRO A 54 15.23 -3.59 -12.81
CA PRO A 54 13.89 -3.16 -12.40
C PRO A 54 13.64 -3.45 -10.91
N PRO A 55 12.64 -2.77 -10.30
CA PRO A 55 12.17 -3.12 -8.97
C PRO A 55 11.35 -4.42 -9.03
N CYS A 56 11.06 -4.97 -7.85
CA CYS A 56 9.88 -5.82 -7.73
C CYS A 56 8.63 -4.95 -7.85
N TYR A 57 7.66 -5.38 -8.65
CA TYR A 57 6.47 -4.60 -8.97
C TYR A 57 5.25 -5.17 -8.25
N PRO A 58 4.27 -4.34 -7.84
CA PRO A 58 3.10 -4.82 -7.13
C PRO A 58 2.34 -5.92 -7.87
N THR A 59 1.78 -6.88 -7.13
CA THR A 59 1.00 -7.98 -7.70
C THR A 59 -0.16 -8.40 -6.80
N TRP A 60 -0.99 -9.32 -7.28
CA TRP A 60 -2.05 -9.96 -6.49
C TRP A 60 -1.44 -10.89 -5.45
N ALA A 61 -2.00 -10.87 -4.25
CA ALA A 61 -1.59 -11.72 -3.14
C ALA A 61 -2.18 -13.14 -3.24
N PHE A 62 -3.33 -13.30 -3.91
CA PHE A 62 -4.07 -14.56 -3.99
C PHE A 62 -4.55 -14.88 -5.42
N GLY A 63 -3.62 -14.80 -6.38
CA GLY A 63 -3.80 -15.37 -7.72
C GLY A 63 -4.81 -14.64 -8.61
N GLY A 64 -5.28 -13.45 -8.23
CA GLY A 64 -6.12 -12.60 -9.08
C GLY A 64 -5.37 -11.94 -10.25
N SER A 65 -6.11 -11.20 -11.05
CA SER A 65 -5.63 -10.37 -12.17
C SER A 65 -6.51 -9.12 -12.31
N PRO A 66 -6.24 -8.21 -13.26
CA PRO A 66 -7.18 -7.12 -13.56
C PRO A 66 -8.56 -7.60 -14.01
N GLU A 67 -8.65 -8.84 -14.51
CA GLU A 67 -9.87 -9.45 -15.03
C GLU A 67 -10.50 -10.47 -14.05
N THR A 68 -9.75 -10.95 -13.06
CA THR A 68 -10.22 -11.95 -12.08
C THR A 68 -9.98 -11.52 -10.64
N ALA A 69 -11.00 -11.66 -9.80
CA ALA A 69 -10.87 -11.38 -8.38
C ALA A 69 -9.88 -12.34 -7.70
N ASP A 70 -9.33 -11.91 -6.57
CA ASP A 70 -8.54 -12.78 -5.68
C ASP A 70 -9.39 -13.92 -5.12
N VAL A 71 -8.76 -15.09 -4.97
CA VAL A 71 -9.35 -16.26 -4.33
C VAL A 71 -8.59 -16.55 -3.04
N TYR A 72 -9.15 -16.18 -1.89
CA TYR A 72 -8.45 -16.21 -0.61
C TYR A 72 -8.31 -17.63 -0.03
N ASP A 73 -7.42 -18.44 -0.62
CA ASP A 73 -7.00 -19.73 -0.11
C ASP A 73 -5.51 -20.00 -0.36
N ASP A 74 -4.97 -21.02 0.32
CA ASP A 74 -3.56 -21.37 0.23
C ASP A 74 -3.12 -21.85 -1.16
N SER A 75 -4.03 -22.37 -1.97
CA SER A 75 -3.73 -22.86 -3.33
C SER A 75 -3.58 -21.72 -4.34
N HIS A 76 -4.22 -20.58 -4.07
CA HIS A 76 -4.14 -19.38 -4.88
C HIS A 76 -3.16 -18.35 -4.33
N LYS A 77 -2.60 -18.56 -3.14
CA LYS A 77 -1.57 -17.69 -2.57
C LYS A 77 -0.39 -17.52 -3.53
N THR A 78 -0.05 -16.27 -3.82
CA THR A 78 1.11 -15.94 -4.65
C THR A 78 2.39 -16.43 -3.98
N ARG A 79 3.27 -17.05 -4.76
CA ARG A 79 4.52 -17.63 -4.26
C ARG A 79 5.51 -16.52 -3.93
N ALA A 80 6.30 -16.72 -2.89
CA ALA A 80 7.41 -15.80 -2.60
C ALA A 80 8.45 -15.89 -3.71
N ALA A 81 9.00 -14.73 -4.07
CA ALA A 81 10.12 -14.66 -5.01
C ALA A 81 11.45 -14.70 -4.26
N ALA A 82 12.43 -15.44 -4.77
CA ALA A 82 13.74 -15.53 -4.14
C ALA A 82 14.49 -14.19 -4.19
N GLN A 83 15.24 -13.87 -3.13
CA GLN A 83 16.15 -12.72 -3.14
C GLN A 83 17.43 -13.08 -3.91
N CYS A 84 17.80 -12.25 -4.89
CA CYS A 84 19.06 -12.34 -5.63
C CYS A 84 20.11 -11.40 -5.05
N ASN A 85 21.34 -11.54 -5.55
CA ASN A 85 22.41 -10.61 -5.22
C ASN A 85 22.11 -9.22 -5.78
N TYR A 86 22.35 -8.23 -4.93
CA TYR A 86 22.34 -6.82 -5.32
C TYR A 86 23.30 -6.57 -6.50
N PRO A 87 22.93 -5.77 -7.51
CA PRO A 87 21.74 -4.90 -7.60
C PRO A 87 20.49 -5.55 -8.22
N ASN A 88 20.44 -6.86 -8.45
CA ASN A 88 19.31 -7.51 -9.14
C ASN A 88 18.09 -7.70 -8.21
N VAL A 89 17.47 -6.59 -7.79
CA VAL A 89 16.39 -6.58 -6.80
C VAL A 89 15.07 -7.10 -7.37
N GLY A 90 14.75 -6.83 -8.65
CA GLY A 90 13.54 -7.33 -9.32
C GLY A 90 13.58 -8.77 -9.83
N CYS A 91 14.63 -9.54 -9.50
CA CYS A 91 14.75 -10.91 -10.01
C CYS A 91 13.60 -11.82 -9.55
N GLY A 92 13.10 -12.70 -10.43
CA GLY A 92 12.19 -13.77 -10.04
C GLY A 92 10.84 -13.32 -9.45
N CYS A 93 10.51 -12.03 -9.53
CA CYS A 93 9.19 -11.51 -9.23
C CYS A 93 8.66 -10.69 -10.41
N ARG A 94 7.39 -10.29 -10.31
CA ARG A 94 6.75 -9.40 -11.27
C ARG A 94 7.57 -8.11 -11.40
N ASN A 95 7.83 -7.71 -12.64
CA ASN A 95 8.41 -6.41 -12.97
C ASN A 95 7.41 -5.61 -13.83
N PRO A 96 7.66 -4.31 -14.11
CA PRO A 96 6.75 -3.52 -14.93
C PRO A 96 6.48 -4.10 -16.33
N GLY A 97 7.40 -4.90 -16.90
CA GLY A 97 7.20 -5.56 -18.19
C GLY A 97 7.12 -4.63 -19.41
N VAL A 98 7.24 -3.32 -19.21
CA VAL A 98 7.15 -2.28 -20.23
C VAL A 98 8.37 -1.35 -20.17
N GLY A 99 8.71 -0.71 -21.28
CA GLY A 99 9.87 0.19 -21.34
C GLY A 99 9.72 1.39 -20.39
N ILE A 100 10.84 1.88 -19.87
CA ILE A 100 10.90 3.12 -19.09
C ILE A 100 10.27 4.27 -19.88
N GLY A 101 9.56 5.14 -19.18
CA GLY A 101 8.87 6.27 -19.80
C GLY A 101 7.45 5.96 -20.22
N ASN A 102 6.90 4.79 -19.85
CA ASN A 102 5.52 4.41 -20.08
C ASN A 102 4.76 4.20 -18.76
N PRO A 103 3.43 4.30 -18.76
CA PRO A 103 2.61 3.83 -17.63
C PRO A 103 2.94 2.38 -17.31
N GLY A 104 3.07 2.06 -16.03
CA GLY A 104 3.22 0.69 -15.56
C GLY A 104 1.92 -0.10 -15.71
N PRO A 105 1.98 -1.43 -15.67
CA PRO A 105 0.79 -2.28 -15.75
C PRO A 105 -0.05 -2.15 -14.48
N ALA A 106 -1.33 -2.49 -14.59
CA ALA A 106 -2.27 -2.48 -13.47
C ALA A 106 -1.87 -3.45 -12.35
N PHE A 107 -2.21 -3.10 -11.12
CA PHE A 107 -2.00 -3.92 -9.93
C PHE A 107 -3.12 -3.63 -8.92
N PRO A 108 -3.39 -4.57 -8.00
CA PRO A 108 -4.47 -4.39 -7.04
C PRO A 108 -4.06 -3.44 -5.93
N ILE A 109 -5.03 -2.66 -5.46
CA ILE A 109 -4.95 -1.99 -4.16
C ILE A 109 -5.91 -2.70 -3.22
N TYR A 110 -5.37 -3.27 -2.15
CA TYR A 110 -6.18 -3.81 -1.07
C TYR A 110 -6.55 -2.68 -0.15
N TYR A 111 -7.76 -2.15 -0.29
CA TYR A 111 -8.18 -0.97 0.45
C TYR A 111 -9.12 -1.32 1.61
N THR A 112 -9.02 -0.51 2.65
CA THR A 112 -9.98 -0.48 3.75
C THR A 112 -10.23 0.98 4.13
N TYR A 113 -11.36 1.24 4.77
CA TYR A 113 -11.68 2.57 5.27
C TYR A 113 -12.39 2.47 6.61
N GLN A 114 -12.24 3.49 7.43
CA GLN A 114 -12.87 3.54 8.75
C GLN A 114 -13.14 4.99 9.16
N ARG A 115 -14.36 5.26 9.64
CA ARG A 115 -14.62 6.44 10.47
C ARG A 115 -14.07 6.17 11.87
N CYS A 116 -13.03 6.89 12.25
CA CYS A 116 -12.33 6.72 13.52
C CYS A 116 -13.02 7.51 14.65
N ASN A 117 -13.59 8.67 14.31
CA ASN A 117 -14.43 9.50 15.18
C ASN A 117 -15.26 10.48 14.31
N ASP A 118 -16.01 11.40 14.94
CA ASP A 118 -16.91 12.33 14.25
C ASP A 118 -16.22 13.32 13.30
N ALA A 119 -14.90 13.50 13.44
CA ALA A 119 -14.11 14.44 12.64
C ALA A 119 -12.95 13.76 11.90
N GLU A 120 -12.87 12.42 11.89
CA GLU A 120 -11.77 11.69 11.26
C GLU A 120 -12.23 10.41 10.54
N VAL A 121 -11.85 10.31 9.26
CA VAL A 121 -12.01 9.12 8.42
C VAL A 121 -10.66 8.76 7.84
N ARG A 122 -10.29 7.48 7.88
CA ARG A 122 -9.04 6.99 7.28
C ARG A 122 -9.36 6.06 6.11
N VAL A 123 -8.62 6.23 5.02
CA VAL A 123 -8.56 5.28 3.92
C VAL A 123 -7.16 4.72 3.85
N VAL A 124 -7.06 3.40 3.74
CA VAL A 124 -5.81 2.65 3.74
C VAL A 124 -5.65 1.97 2.40
N TYR A 125 -4.52 2.18 1.74
CA TYR A 125 -4.15 1.61 0.44
C TYR A 125 -2.98 0.66 0.65
N ASN A 126 -3.23 -0.65 0.60
CA ASN A 126 -2.17 -1.65 0.77
C ASN A 126 -1.74 -2.23 -0.57
N VAL A 127 -0.43 -2.41 -0.73
CA VAL A 127 0.23 -2.89 -1.94
C VAL A 127 1.07 -4.10 -1.58
N PHE A 128 0.96 -5.17 -2.37
CA PHE A 128 1.66 -6.42 -2.13
C PHE A 128 2.78 -6.66 -3.16
N TYR A 129 3.91 -7.17 -2.67
CA TYR A 129 5.04 -7.62 -3.48
C TYR A 129 5.43 -9.04 -3.09
N GLU A 130 5.96 -9.81 -4.04
CA GLU A 130 6.36 -11.22 -3.83
C GLU A 130 7.58 -11.36 -2.91
N LYS A 131 8.32 -10.28 -2.70
CA LYS A 131 9.49 -10.17 -1.83
C LYS A 131 9.83 -8.71 -1.55
N ASP A 132 10.71 -8.52 -0.58
CA ASP A 132 11.40 -7.27 -0.30
C ASP A 132 12.93 -7.45 -0.45
N GLY A 133 13.61 -6.49 -1.06
CA GLY A 133 15.07 -6.41 -1.01
C GLY A 133 15.86 -7.44 -1.81
N ALA A 134 17.15 -7.50 -1.49
CA ALA A 134 18.14 -8.34 -2.12
C ALA A 134 19.16 -8.85 -1.09
N LYS A 135 20.08 -9.71 -1.55
CA LYS A 135 21.23 -10.19 -0.79
C LYS A 135 22.44 -9.30 -1.08
N PHE A 136 23.19 -8.94 -0.05
CA PHE A 136 24.44 -8.20 -0.18
C PHE A 136 25.57 -8.96 0.53
N GLY A 137 26.35 -9.71 -0.26
CA GLY A 137 27.39 -10.59 0.29
C GLY A 137 26.79 -11.60 1.28
N ALA A 138 27.30 -11.61 2.51
CA ALA A 138 26.77 -12.44 3.60
C ALA A 138 25.55 -11.82 4.33
N ILE A 139 25.18 -10.58 4.02
CA ILE A 139 24.09 -9.87 4.68
C ILE A 139 22.83 -10.02 3.83
N ASN A 140 21.84 -10.73 4.37
CA ASN A 140 20.51 -10.78 3.76
C ASN A 140 19.71 -9.59 4.28
N THR A 141 19.54 -8.55 3.46
CA THR A 141 18.70 -7.41 3.84
C THR A 141 17.25 -7.68 3.50
N GLY A 142 16.95 -8.54 2.51
CA GLY A 142 15.60 -8.84 2.04
C GLY A 142 14.84 -9.95 2.78
N HIS A 143 13.55 -10.06 2.47
CA HIS A 143 12.65 -11.10 2.97
C HIS A 143 11.58 -11.51 1.95
N ASP A 144 10.94 -12.64 2.21
CA ASP A 144 9.81 -13.13 1.42
C ASP A 144 8.58 -12.30 1.72
N TYR A 145 7.83 -11.97 0.67
CA TYR A 145 6.65 -11.10 0.71
C TYR A 145 6.90 -9.69 1.24
N ASP A 146 6.17 -8.73 0.71
CA ASP A 146 6.18 -7.39 1.26
C ASP A 146 4.79 -6.77 1.18
N TRP A 147 4.44 -6.02 2.21
CA TRP A 147 3.16 -5.33 2.31
C TRP A 147 3.43 -3.89 2.70
N GLU A 148 3.25 -3.01 1.73
CA GLU A 148 3.42 -1.58 1.90
C GLU A 148 2.07 -0.88 1.96
N ARG A 149 2.05 0.27 2.62
CA ARG A 149 0.81 0.95 2.95
C ARG A 149 0.92 2.47 2.88
N VAL A 150 -0.04 3.07 2.21
CA VAL A 150 -0.34 4.49 2.32
C VAL A 150 -1.66 4.66 3.08
N VAL A 151 -1.71 5.59 4.03
CA VAL A 151 -2.95 5.95 4.73
C VAL A 151 -3.26 7.41 4.45
N ILE A 152 -4.45 7.70 3.96
CA ILE A 152 -4.95 9.06 3.81
C ILE A 152 -5.96 9.31 4.92
N ILE A 153 -5.67 10.30 5.74
CA ILE A 153 -6.54 10.75 6.83
C ILE A 153 -7.32 11.95 6.32
N HIS A 154 -8.64 11.86 6.41
CA HIS A 154 -9.57 12.93 6.12
C HIS A 154 -10.05 13.53 7.43
N SER A 155 -10.06 14.85 7.50
CA SER A 155 -10.56 15.57 8.67
C SER A 155 -11.68 16.50 8.28
N ARG A 156 -12.65 16.64 9.19
CA ARG A 156 -13.72 17.62 9.06
C ARG A 156 -13.28 18.97 9.62
N ASP A 157 -13.53 20.04 8.87
CA ASP A 157 -13.32 21.41 9.33
C ASP A 157 -14.55 21.99 10.06
N ASP A 158 -14.43 23.22 10.55
CA ASP A 158 -15.50 23.91 11.29
C ASP A 158 -16.73 24.26 10.42
N ASN A 159 -16.62 24.17 9.09
CA ASN A 159 -17.71 24.37 8.15
C ASN A 159 -18.42 23.06 7.77
N ASN A 160 -18.11 21.95 8.46
CA ASN A 160 -18.58 20.60 8.16
C ASN A 160 -18.15 20.09 6.77
N MET A 161 -16.99 20.55 6.29
CA MET A 161 -16.39 20.09 5.06
C MET A 161 -15.26 19.12 5.36
N TRP A 162 -15.18 18.04 4.60
CA TRP A 162 -14.14 17.03 4.68
C TRP A 162 -13.14 17.19 3.56
N ALA A 163 -11.86 17.03 3.89
CA ALA A 163 -10.77 16.95 2.91
C ALA A 163 -9.65 16.06 3.49
N PRO A 164 -8.74 15.55 2.64
CA PRO A 164 -7.54 14.91 3.14
C PRO A 164 -6.70 15.93 3.94
N SER A 165 -6.33 15.55 5.16
CA SER A 165 -5.56 16.39 6.09
C SER A 165 -4.14 15.88 6.29
N ARG A 166 -3.92 14.57 6.14
CA ARG A 166 -2.60 13.94 6.30
C ARG A 166 -2.43 12.72 5.40
N ALA A 167 -1.18 12.40 5.08
CA ALA A 167 -0.76 11.14 4.51
C ALA A 167 0.27 10.44 5.41
N LEU A 168 0.05 9.17 5.70
CA LEU A 168 1.04 8.28 6.31
C LEU A 168 1.62 7.38 5.22
N LEU A 169 2.92 7.49 4.97
CA LEU A 169 3.62 6.68 3.96
C LEU A 169 4.49 5.66 4.68
N SER A 170 4.24 4.36 4.48
CA SER A 170 5.01 3.32 5.14
C SER A 170 6.47 3.37 4.71
N ALA A 171 7.36 3.29 5.69
CA ALA A 171 8.79 3.18 5.47
C ALA A 171 9.34 2.22 6.52
N HIS A 172 9.64 0.99 6.09
CA HIS A 172 10.15 -0.08 6.95
C HIS A 172 9.22 -0.35 8.16
N SER A 173 9.64 -0.02 9.39
CA SER A 173 8.90 -0.28 10.62
C SER A 173 7.96 0.86 11.06
N GLY A 174 7.93 1.97 10.32
CA GLY A 174 7.22 3.18 10.68
C GLY A 174 6.51 3.87 9.52
N TYR A 175 6.19 5.14 9.73
CA TYR A 175 5.55 6.00 8.75
C TYR A 175 6.22 7.35 8.69
N SER A 176 6.44 7.85 7.48
CA SER A 176 6.47 9.29 7.25
C SER A 176 5.06 9.83 7.46
N ASN A 177 4.92 10.83 8.33
CA ASN A 177 3.63 11.40 8.71
C ASN A 177 3.53 12.85 8.22
N LEU A 178 2.96 13.05 7.04
CA LEU A 178 2.94 14.34 6.34
C LEU A 178 1.58 15.02 6.53
N ALA A 179 1.57 16.31 6.86
CA ALA A 179 0.38 17.11 6.63
C ALA A 179 0.13 17.21 5.13
N TRP A 180 -1.13 17.28 4.71
CA TRP A 180 -1.48 17.24 3.28
C TRP A 180 -0.77 18.33 2.47
N GLY A 181 -0.69 19.55 3.01
CA GLY A 181 0.00 20.67 2.36
C GLY A 181 1.53 20.63 2.39
N ASP A 182 2.11 19.68 3.12
CA ASP A 182 3.56 19.45 3.13
C ASP A 182 4.00 18.44 2.07
N ILE A 183 3.07 17.65 1.51
CA ILE A 183 3.33 16.70 0.42
C ILE A 183 3.92 17.47 -0.77
N GLN A 184 5.13 17.10 -1.19
CA GLN A 184 5.88 17.88 -2.19
C GLN A 184 5.14 18.01 -3.53
N ASN A 185 4.45 16.94 -3.96
CA ASN A 185 3.80 16.87 -5.26
C ASN A 185 2.41 16.23 -5.15
N THR A 186 1.40 16.96 -5.59
CA THR A 186 0.02 16.50 -5.72
C THR A 186 -0.53 16.86 -7.11
N LEU A 187 -1.49 16.09 -7.61
CA LEU A 187 -2.19 16.30 -8.87
C LEU A 187 -3.68 16.56 -8.63
N THR A 188 -4.28 17.40 -9.46
CA THR A 188 -5.74 17.49 -9.54
C THR A 188 -6.32 16.26 -10.23
N THR A 189 -7.60 15.98 -9.98
CA THR A 189 -8.34 14.93 -10.69
C THR A 189 -8.28 15.13 -12.22
N ASP A 190 -8.39 16.37 -12.70
CA ASP A 190 -8.31 16.68 -14.14
C ASP A 190 -6.92 16.38 -14.74
N GLU A 191 -5.84 16.63 -13.99
CA GLU A 191 -4.49 16.28 -14.42
C GLU A 191 -4.30 14.77 -14.54
N VAL A 192 -4.80 14.01 -13.56
CA VAL A 192 -4.80 12.54 -13.60
C VAL A 192 -5.57 12.04 -14.84
N ASN A 193 -6.78 12.55 -15.06
CA ASN A 193 -7.62 12.18 -16.21
C ASN A 193 -7.00 12.57 -17.56
N ALA A 194 -6.23 13.66 -17.60
CA ALA A 194 -5.45 14.06 -18.78
C ALA A 194 -4.17 13.23 -18.99
N GLY A 195 -3.90 12.23 -18.14
CA GLY A 195 -2.70 11.39 -18.19
C GLY A 195 -1.43 12.09 -17.70
N LYS A 196 -1.56 13.22 -17.00
CA LYS A 196 -0.44 14.03 -16.51
C LYS A 196 0.06 13.52 -15.15
N ALA A 197 0.71 12.36 -15.16
CA ALA A 197 1.29 11.83 -13.91
C ALA A 197 2.58 12.58 -13.50
N LYS A 198 3.52 12.74 -14.44
CA LYS A 198 4.87 13.23 -14.14
C LYS A 198 4.93 14.72 -13.84
N ASP A 199 4.06 15.50 -14.46
CA ASP A 199 4.01 16.96 -14.35
C ASP A 199 2.58 17.38 -14.00
N PRO A 200 2.39 18.46 -13.23
CA PRO A 200 3.43 19.35 -12.69
C PRO A 200 4.15 18.77 -11.47
N ASN A 201 5.34 19.31 -11.16
CA ASN A 201 6.05 19.05 -9.89
C ASN A 201 6.09 20.33 -9.05
N GLY A 202 6.19 20.18 -7.73
CA GLY A 202 6.18 21.28 -6.76
C GLY A 202 4.80 21.88 -6.48
N VAL A 203 3.73 21.33 -7.07
CA VAL A 203 2.35 21.71 -6.75
C VAL A 203 1.88 20.88 -5.57
N ARG A 204 1.23 21.53 -4.60
CA ARG A 204 0.78 20.92 -3.34
C ARG A 204 -0.71 21.18 -3.16
N ASN A 205 -1.28 20.47 -2.18
CA ASN A 205 -2.68 20.59 -1.77
C ASN A 205 -3.72 20.14 -2.80
N ASN A 206 -3.38 19.50 -3.92
CA ASN A 206 -4.40 18.92 -4.81
C ASN A 206 -4.92 17.56 -4.30
N ASP A 207 -5.79 16.91 -5.08
CA ASP A 207 -6.52 15.70 -4.71
C ASP A 207 -5.65 14.44 -4.58
N HIS A 208 -4.64 14.28 -5.44
CA HIS A 208 -3.90 13.02 -5.57
C HIS A 208 -2.41 13.17 -5.25
N PRO A 209 -1.90 12.58 -4.16
CA PRO A 209 -0.49 12.65 -3.82
C PRO A 209 0.34 11.78 -4.77
N LYS A 210 1.52 12.26 -5.17
CA LYS A 210 2.50 11.41 -5.84
C LYS A 210 3.26 10.59 -4.80
N VAL A 211 3.21 9.27 -4.94
CA VAL A 211 3.92 8.34 -4.06
C VAL A 211 5.02 7.64 -4.84
N TYR A 212 6.25 7.86 -4.43
CA TYR A 212 7.47 7.28 -5.00
C TYR A 212 7.88 6.07 -4.17
N VAL A 213 7.81 4.89 -4.78
CA VAL A 213 8.20 3.63 -4.16
C VAL A 213 9.70 3.44 -4.31
N SER A 214 10.39 3.10 -3.22
CA SER A 214 11.81 2.81 -3.28
C SER A 214 12.10 1.54 -4.08
N TRP A 215 13.15 1.61 -4.89
CA TRP A 215 13.45 0.61 -5.91
C TRP A 215 13.78 -0.77 -5.34
N SER A 216 14.44 -0.84 -4.19
CA SER A 216 14.83 -2.11 -3.58
C SER A 216 13.97 -2.52 -2.39
N LYS A 217 13.39 -1.57 -1.64
CA LYS A 217 12.84 -1.81 -0.30
C LYS A 217 11.39 -1.40 -0.09
N HIS A 218 10.73 -1.04 -1.18
CA HIS A 218 9.32 -0.62 -1.32
C HIS A 218 8.78 0.45 -0.36
N ALA A 219 9.62 1.02 0.52
CA ALA A 219 9.27 2.20 1.31
C ALA A 219 8.73 3.34 0.42
N ASN A 220 7.71 4.03 0.93
CA ASN A 220 6.93 5.04 0.23
C ASN A 220 7.35 6.46 0.62
N PHE A 221 7.48 7.33 -0.39
CA PHE A 221 7.93 8.71 -0.21
C PHE A 221 7.07 9.68 -1.04
N ASP A 222 6.98 10.94 -0.63
CA ASP A 222 6.35 12.02 -1.41
C ASP A 222 7.35 12.72 -2.37
N THR A 223 8.62 12.32 -2.30
CA THR A 223 9.75 12.93 -3.00
C THR A 223 10.47 11.93 -3.89
N ARG A 224 10.92 12.42 -5.05
CA ARG A 224 11.84 11.69 -5.93
C ARG A 224 13.28 11.78 -5.41
N ASN A 225 14.04 10.69 -5.47
CA ASN A 225 15.45 10.67 -5.10
C ASN A 225 16.23 9.69 -5.97
N THR A 226 17.11 10.20 -6.83
CA THR A 226 17.95 9.39 -7.72
C THR A 226 19.44 9.50 -7.42
N GLY A 227 19.80 10.01 -6.24
CA GLY A 227 21.19 10.27 -5.86
C GLY A 227 21.91 9.08 -5.22
N TRP A 228 21.17 8.14 -4.62
CA TRP A 228 21.73 7.06 -3.82
C TRP A 228 21.22 5.70 -4.27
N ASN A 229 22.14 4.82 -4.65
CA ASN A 229 21.85 3.48 -5.18
C ASN A 229 22.87 2.45 -4.69
N ASP A 230 23.38 2.63 -3.47
CA ASP A 230 24.15 1.62 -2.76
C ASP A 230 23.23 0.77 -1.85
N PRO A 231 23.65 -0.43 -1.44
CA PRO A 231 22.82 -1.31 -0.60
C PRO A 231 22.38 -0.70 0.74
N ALA A 232 23.21 0.13 1.37
CA ALA A 232 22.92 0.68 2.69
C ALA A 232 21.84 1.75 2.61
N SER A 233 21.92 2.65 1.62
CA SER A 233 20.90 3.68 1.41
C SER A 233 19.50 3.13 1.13
N GLN A 234 19.39 1.91 0.59
CA GLN A 234 18.08 1.33 0.34
C GLN A 234 17.29 0.99 1.61
N SER A 235 17.96 0.88 2.75
CA SER A 235 17.31 0.63 4.05
C SER A 235 17.08 1.90 4.87
N LEU A 236 17.21 3.07 4.23
CA LEU A 236 17.20 4.38 4.85
C LEU A 236 16.34 5.36 4.03
N GLU A 237 16.09 6.54 4.59
CA GLU A 237 15.29 7.61 3.97
C GLU A 237 15.84 8.13 2.64
N ASN A 238 17.11 7.85 2.33
CA ASN A 238 17.76 8.23 1.08
C ASN A 238 17.67 7.15 -0.01
N ALA A 239 16.85 6.11 0.14
CA ALA A 239 16.67 5.06 -0.87
C ALA A 239 16.34 5.60 -2.28
N PHE A 240 16.80 4.88 -3.32
CA PHE A 240 16.55 5.25 -4.71
C PHE A 240 15.06 5.15 -5.02
N ARG A 241 14.50 6.16 -5.68
CA ARG A 241 13.13 6.20 -6.17
C ARG A 241 13.00 7.20 -7.31
N SER A 242 12.40 6.77 -8.41
CA SER A 242 12.29 7.56 -9.63
C SER A 242 10.85 7.52 -10.18
N GLN A 243 10.67 8.02 -11.40
CA GLN A 243 9.38 8.08 -12.10
C GLN A 243 9.49 7.39 -13.46
N ASP A 244 10.28 6.32 -13.53
CA ASP A 244 10.49 5.58 -14.76
C ASP A 244 9.19 4.96 -15.26
N TRP A 245 8.38 4.47 -14.33
CA TRP A 245 7.00 4.04 -14.52
C TRP A 245 6.06 4.74 -13.53
N TRP A 246 4.80 4.84 -13.91
CA TRP A 246 3.74 5.39 -13.06
C TRP A 246 2.43 4.67 -13.30
N HIS A 247 1.55 4.66 -12.31
CA HIS A 247 0.22 4.10 -12.47
C HIS A 247 -0.78 4.79 -11.52
N PHE A 248 -1.90 5.25 -12.09
CA PHE A 248 -3.08 5.57 -11.32
C PHE A 248 -3.96 4.33 -11.31
N VAL A 249 -4.18 3.76 -10.13
CA VAL A 249 -4.97 2.53 -10.02
C VAL A 249 -6.43 2.88 -10.18
N ALA A 250 -7.08 2.30 -11.18
CA ALA A 250 -8.50 2.51 -11.43
C ALA A 250 -9.38 1.72 -10.44
N PRO A 251 -10.61 2.18 -10.13
CA PRO A 251 -11.48 1.58 -9.11
C PRO A 251 -11.74 0.08 -9.24
N GLN A 252 -11.76 -0.47 -10.45
CA GLN A 252 -11.95 -1.91 -10.66
C GLN A 252 -10.84 -2.78 -10.06
N ASN A 253 -9.65 -2.20 -9.82
CA ASN A 253 -8.53 -2.88 -9.19
C ASN A 253 -8.49 -2.66 -7.66
N TYR A 254 -9.52 -2.03 -7.09
CA TYR A 254 -9.64 -1.84 -5.65
C TYR A 254 -10.29 -3.09 -5.05
N VAL A 255 -9.47 -3.89 -4.39
CA VAL A 255 -9.88 -5.10 -3.71
C VAL A 255 -10.33 -4.71 -2.31
N GLY A 256 -11.62 -4.45 -2.17
CA GLY A 256 -12.22 -4.07 -0.89
C GLY A 256 -12.52 -5.29 -0.03
N PHE A 257 -12.15 -5.21 1.24
CA PHE A 257 -12.77 -6.05 2.27
C PHE A 257 -14.05 -5.35 2.75
N GLY A 258 -15.07 -5.30 1.87
CA GLY A 258 -16.35 -4.66 2.21
C GLY A 258 -16.99 -5.28 3.46
N ARG A 259 -18.01 -4.62 4.04
CA ARG A 259 -18.79 -5.17 5.17
C ARG A 259 -19.21 -6.62 4.90
N ASP A 260 -19.59 -6.96 3.67
CA ASP A 260 -20.02 -8.31 3.29
C ASP A 260 -18.86 -9.30 3.08
N GLY A 261 -17.67 -8.84 2.72
CA GLY A 261 -16.45 -9.67 2.68
C GLY A 261 -15.94 -10.00 4.08
N VAL A 262 -16.00 -9.00 4.98
CA VAL A 262 -15.73 -9.17 6.40
C VAL A 262 -16.81 -10.05 7.04
N TRP A 263 -18.08 -9.96 6.66
CA TRP A 263 -19.12 -10.89 7.11
C TRP A 263 -18.98 -12.28 6.49
N ALA A 264 -18.61 -12.48 5.22
CA ALA A 264 -18.40 -13.82 4.67
C ALA A 264 -17.23 -14.53 5.37
N VAL A 265 -16.15 -13.78 5.66
CA VAL A 265 -14.99 -14.25 6.43
C VAL A 265 -15.33 -14.46 7.90
N LEU A 266 -15.98 -13.50 8.55
CA LEU A 266 -16.38 -13.59 9.96
C LEU A 266 -17.51 -14.59 10.17
N THR A 267 -18.39 -14.86 9.22
CA THR A 267 -19.45 -15.88 9.37
C THR A 267 -18.84 -17.28 9.35
N ARG A 268 -17.74 -17.47 8.60
CA ARG A 268 -16.96 -18.72 8.61
C ARG A 268 -16.10 -18.86 9.86
N VAL A 269 -15.45 -17.78 10.31
CA VAL A 269 -14.70 -17.77 11.58
C VAL A 269 -15.64 -17.88 12.78
N ARG A 270 -16.80 -17.21 12.78
CA ARG A 270 -17.79 -17.20 13.88
C ARG A 270 -18.58 -18.50 13.95
N SER A 271 -18.87 -19.20 12.85
CA SER A 271 -19.54 -20.51 12.94
C SER A 271 -18.63 -21.58 13.56
N GLU A 272 -17.34 -21.57 13.23
CA GLU A 272 -16.32 -22.44 13.80
C GLU A 272 -15.98 -22.06 15.25
N LEU A 273 -15.81 -20.77 15.55
CA LEU A 273 -15.53 -20.29 16.92
C LEU A 273 -16.75 -20.47 17.84
N MET A 274 -17.98 -20.26 17.35
CA MET A 274 -19.19 -20.49 18.13
C MET A 274 -19.49 -21.99 18.30
N ARG A 275 -19.10 -22.86 17.35
CA ARG A 275 -19.14 -24.32 17.57
C ARG A 275 -18.15 -24.77 18.65
N ALA A 276 -16.96 -24.16 18.68
CA ALA A 276 -15.95 -24.43 19.71
C ALA A 276 -16.28 -23.81 21.07
N LEU A 277 -17.04 -22.71 21.11
CA LEU A 277 -17.47 -22.03 22.34
C LEU A 277 -18.81 -22.55 22.92
N MET A 278 -19.66 -23.19 22.10
CA MET A 278 -20.95 -23.76 22.55
C MET A 278 -20.86 -25.24 22.97
N LEU A 279 -19.76 -25.92 22.66
CA LEU A 279 -19.45 -27.26 23.16
C LEU A 279 -18.18 -27.14 23.97
N GLU A 280 -18.28 -27.16 25.30
CA GLU A 280 -17.16 -27.13 26.26
C GLU A 280 -16.24 -28.37 26.10
N ARG A 281 -15.55 -28.49 24.96
CA ARG A 281 -14.52 -29.49 24.72
C ARG A 281 -13.22 -28.77 24.34
N PRO A 282 -12.06 -29.30 24.79
CA PRO A 282 -10.77 -28.74 24.42
C PRO A 282 -10.61 -28.69 22.89
N LEU A 283 -10.05 -27.57 22.41
CA LEU A 283 -9.71 -27.32 21.02
C LEU A 283 -8.68 -28.35 20.51
N ASP A 284 -9.16 -29.40 19.85
CA ASP A 284 -8.36 -30.20 18.92
C ASP A 284 -8.72 -29.76 17.48
N LEU A 285 -8.30 -28.56 17.09
CA LEU A 285 -8.32 -28.18 15.68
C LEU A 285 -7.16 -28.88 14.96
N PRO A 286 -7.39 -29.56 13.83
CA PRO A 286 -6.31 -30.08 13.02
C PRO A 286 -5.42 -28.93 12.53
N ILE A 287 -4.10 -29.09 12.69
CA ILE A 287 -3.05 -28.07 12.45
C ILE A 287 -3.19 -27.36 11.09
N GLY A 288 -3.83 -27.98 10.09
CA GLY A 288 -4.08 -27.40 8.77
C GLY A 288 -5.07 -26.23 8.76
N GLU A 289 -6.08 -26.19 9.64
CA GLU A 289 -7.09 -25.10 9.64
C GLU A 289 -6.59 -23.83 10.33
N MET A 290 -5.65 -23.95 11.28
CA MET A 290 -5.00 -22.77 11.89
C MET A 290 -4.05 -22.04 10.92
N GLN A 291 -3.52 -22.73 9.90
CA GLN A 291 -2.64 -22.12 8.88
C GLN A 291 -3.42 -21.19 7.94
N ALA A 292 -4.64 -21.56 7.54
CA ALA A 292 -5.48 -20.78 6.63
C ALA A 292 -6.03 -19.47 7.26
N ALA A 293 -6.22 -19.43 8.58
CA ALA A 293 -6.74 -18.25 9.27
C ALA A 293 -5.68 -17.16 9.53
N THR A 294 -4.39 -17.52 9.51
CA THR A 294 -3.29 -16.63 9.94
C THR A 294 -3.08 -15.41 9.01
N PRO A 295 -3.12 -15.53 7.67
CA PRO A 295 -2.99 -14.37 6.77
C PRO A 295 -4.17 -13.40 6.92
N LEU A 296 -5.38 -13.94 7.06
CA LEU A 296 -6.60 -13.16 7.23
C LEU A 296 -6.64 -12.39 8.56
N LEU A 297 -6.19 -13.02 9.65
CA LEU A 297 -6.04 -12.37 10.96
C LEU A 297 -4.95 -11.30 10.93
N CYS A 298 -3.86 -11.49 10.18
CA CYS A 298 -2.87 -10.45 9.97
C CYS A 298 -3.44 -9.28 9.16
N ILE A 299 -4.24 -9.50 8.10
CA ILE A 299 -4.90 -8.43 7.33
C ILE A 299 -5.89 -7.62 8.20
N LEU A 300 -6.71 -8.30 9.01
CA LEU A 300 -7.66 -7.64 9.93
C LEU A 300 -6.97 -6.92 11.08
N ALA A 301 -5.88 -7.48 11.63
CA ALA A 301 -5.05 -6.83 12.65
C ALA A 301 -4.28 -5.64 12.07
N PHE A 302 -3.85 -5.69 10.81
CA PHE A 302 -3.17 -4.60 10.11
C PHE A 302 -4.07 -3.36 9.95
N ALA A 303 -5.38 -3.57 9.80
CA ALA A 303 -6.38 -2.50 9.69
C ALA A 303 -6.70 -1.82 11.04
N THR A 304 -6.40 -2.46 12.19
CA THR A 304 -6.93 -2.04 13.50
C THR A 304 -5.89 -1.81 14.60
N LEU A 305 -4.64 -2.29 14.45
CA LEU A 305 -3.62 -2.22 15.51
C LEU A 305 -2.43 -1.29 15.18
N PRO A 306 -1.82 -0.65 16.20
CA PRO A 306 -0.51 0.00 16.09
C PRO A 306 0.60 -0.99 15.65
N SER A 307 1.57 -0.52 14.86
CA SER A 307 2.58 -1.34 14.17
C SER A 307 3.39 -2.30 15.07
N GLN A 308 3.75 -1.88 16.28
CA GLN A 308 4.50 -2.73 17.23
C GLN A 308 3.68 -3.93 17.71
N LEU A 309 2.35 -3.76 17.87
CA LEU A 309 1.44 -4.83 18.28
C LEU A 309 1.10 -5.76 17.12
N PHE A 310 1.03 -5.23 15.89
CA PHE A 310 0.89 -6.01 14.67
C PHE A 310 2.07 -6.97 14.46
N TRP A 311 3.32 -6.47 14.53
CA TRP A 311 4.51 -7.31 14.37
C TRP A 311 4.61 -8.39 15.44
N ASN A 312 4.35 -8.04 16.70
CA ASN A 312 4.30 -9.02 17.79
C ASN A 312 3.18 -10.05 17.60
N PHE A 313 2.02 -9.65 17.08
CA PHE A 313 0.89 -10.55 16.82
C PHE A 313 1.19 -11.55 15.69
N CYS A 314 1.66 -11.07 14.53
CA CYS A 314 1.99 -11.93 13.38
C CYS A 314 3.25 -12.78 13.62
N GLN A 315 4.27 -12.29 14.34
CA GLN A 315 5.44 -13.10 14.74
C GLN A 315 5.10 -14.13 15.83
N ALA A 316 4.29 -13.78 16.83
CA ALA A 316 3.90 -14.72 17.88
C ALA A 316 3.04 -15.87 17.34
N HIS A 317 2.17 -15.61 16.36
CA HIS A 317 1.35 -16.66 15.74
C HIS A 317 2.15 -17.58 14.83
N THR A 318 3.06 -17.05 14.01
CA THR A 318 3.96 -17.86 13.17
C THR A 318 4.95 -18.70 13.99
N ALA A 319 5.50 -18.16 15.09
CA ALA A 319 6.39 -18.88 15.99
C ALA A 319 5.69 -20.03 16.76
N ARG A 320 4.40 -19.89 17.06
CA ARG A 320 3.60 -20.93 17.76
C ARG A 320 3.29 -22.12 16.85
N ILE A 321 3.07 -21.87 15.55
CA ILE A 321 2.91 -22.91 14.53
C ILE A 321 4.24 -23.64 14.30
N GLY A 322 5.37 -22.93 14.28
CA GLY A 322 6.70 -23.53 14.13
C GLY A 322 7.12 -24.49 15.26
N ARG A 323 6.79 -24.17 16.53
CA ARG A 323 7.10 -25.04 17.68
C ARG A 323 6.25 -26.31 17.75
N SER A 324 5.03 -26.28 17.20
CA SER A 324 4.15 -27.45 17.09
C SER A 324 4.72 -28.54 16.16
N MET A 325 5.46 -28.13 15.12
CA MET A 325 6.04 -29.06 14.14
C MET A 325 7.36 -29.72 14.58
N GLN A 326 8.10 -29.16 15.54
CA GLN A 326 9.36 -29.74 16.03
C GLN A 326 9.18 -30.92 17.02
N HIS A 327 7.96 -31.16 17.54
CA HIS A 327 7.71 -32.20 18.54
C HIS A 327 7.00 -33.47 18.02
N ARG A 328 6.81 -33.64 16.71
CA ARG A 328 6.27 -34.89 16.14
C ARG A 328 7.26 -35.53 15.17
N GLY A 329 8.26 -36.21 15.73
CA GLY A 329 8.98 -37.26 15.01
C GLY A 329 8.05 -38.44 14.69
N PRO A 330 8.35 -39.23 13.64
CA PRO A 330 7.49 -40.33 13.21
C PRO A 330 7.40 -41.39 14.32
N ARG A 331 6.17 -41.70 14.75
CA ARG A 331 5.92 -42.88 15.58
C ARG A 331 6.03 -44.11 14.67
N ARG A 332 6.88 -45.06 15.08
CA ARG A 332 6.94 -46.42 14.55
C ARG A 332 5.70 -47.20 14.94
#